data_AF-A0A971CWG4-F1
#
_entry.id   AF-A0A971CWG4-F1
#
_cell.length_a   1.000
_cell.length_b   1.000
_cell.length_c   1.000
_cell.angle_alpha   90.00
_cell.angle_beta   90.00
_cell.angle_gamma   90.00
#
_symmetry.space_group_name_H-M   'P 1'
#
loop_
_entity.id
_entity.type
_entity.pdbx_description
1 polymer ?
#
loop_
_entity_poly.entity_id
_entity_poly.type
_entity_poly.pdbx_seq_one_letter_code
_entity_poly.pdbx_strand_id
1 'polypeptide(L)'
;MSATLVDDREFLAMMQERMEGMLSLLLYLSRCDSSNLGLTRPFLGSLLSEAVQIEEVLDSYDAAKNRKWCHVRSLTAAAKTFADASYELLHVRHRLPNYRLLPVQHDFMTASNDALTLIGHVMVNVAKEMVAEAGALGLTIPEREDIPQKYTEPELRGHLPHDCGTRLAKAGADIVAETVTTLATEFLNLASSSEDVRAASRAKPEDYEVCLAASLREESLRRLELRFHNLQSQYDTYVSGSEVESQDTDLPVLRGQASVVFHLLKIATLFAHFYERHINRQPSPNAGHSAPVVQRHELLCSLMKYAITFIDQYIGCAVNLCQDMLKRYAEVGQIEVAIPRYRGFHVRPSTLVSKLVLHYGSRVQMRLGDEAYDAGSSLDLFRANEKINAEKRRWLALEIVRLDLVSEKSDPADVVPLVRHLVLTLAAKGKLILYEQPLQLPDRLCPTDGTTIEKVTAEMGRLLAMGKIDIGTDITATFTGDKRVLEDIRLLAQHGYGEDSFGNNIALPDKLAYLKA
;
A
#
# COMPACT_ATOMS: atom_id res chain seq x y z
N MET A 1 3.93 30.89 -33.12
CA MET A 1 5.08 30.69 -34.01
C MET A 1 4.66 29.66 -35.05
N SER A 2 4.75 29.96 -36.34
CA SER A 2 4.45 28.99 -37.40
C SER A 2 5.50 27.88 -37.31
N ALA A 3 5.10 26.66 -36.94
CA ALA A 3 6.01 25.52 -36.92
C ALA A 3 6.47 25.25 -38.37
N THR A 4 7.75 25.45 -38.64
CA THR A 4 8.38 25.04 -39.89
C THR A 4 8.36 23.52 -39.94
N LEU A 5 7.76 22.94 -40.98
CA LEU A 5 7.78 21.50 -41.19
C LEU A 5 9.21 21.05 -41.51
N VAL A 6 9.61 19.91 -40.97
CA VAL A 6 10.90 19.28 -41.28
C VAL A 6 10.82 18.61 -42.64
N ASP A 7 11.90 18.66 -43.41
CA ASP A 7 11.97 17.95 -44.69
C ASP A 7 12.00 16.42 -44.46
N ASP A 8 11.14 15.70 -45.18
CA ASP A 8 10.97 14.25 -45.03
C ASP A 8 12.27 13.49 -45.38
N ARG A 9 13.09 13.97 -46.32
CA ARG A 9 14.33 13.30 -46.72
C ARG A 9 15.44 13.53 -45.71
N GLU A 10 15.56 14.74 -45.19
CA GLU A 10 16.48 15.06 -44.10
C GLU A 10 16.17 14.23 -42.86
N PHE A 11 14.88 14.11 -42.51
CA PHE A 11 14.46 13.27 -41.39
C PHE A 11 14.76 11.79 -41.63
N LEU A 12 14.44 11.27 -42.82
CA LEU A 12 14.76 9.88 -43.17
C LEU A 12 16.26 9.59 -43.10
N ALA A 13 17.11 10.49 -43.61
CA ALA A 13 18.56 10.35 -43.56
C ALA A 13 19.10 10.35 -42.13
N MET A 14 18.57 11.22 -41.25
CA MET A 14 18.89 11.19 -39.82
C MET A 14 18.45 9.87 -39.18
N MET A 15 17.23 9.41 -39.44
CA MET A 15 16.73 8.17 -38.87
C MET A 15 17.47 6.93 -39.37
N GLN A 16 17.98 6.94 -40.61
CA GLN A 16 18.84 5.89 -41.16
C GLN A 16 20.11 5.68 -40.34
N GLU A 17 20.77 6.77 -39.92
CA GLU A 17 21.96 6.70 -39.07
C GLU A 17 21.58 6.29 -37.65
N ARG A 18 20.53 6.92 -37.08
CA ARG A 18 20.18 6.72 -35.68
C ARG A 18 19.63 5.32 -35.39
N MET A 19 18.79 4.77 -36.27
CA MET A 19 18.12 3.49 -36.03
C MET A 19 18.98 2.27 -36.37
N GLU A 20 20.20 2.45 -36.89
CA GLU A 20 21.03 1.34 -37.37
C GLU A 20 21.24 0.26 -36.30
N GLY A 21 21.58 0.67 -35.07
CA GLY A 21 21.81 -0.22 -33.93
C GLY A 21 20.55 -1.02 -33.57
N MET A 22 19.44 -0.31 -33.33
CA MET A 22 18.15 -0.93 -33.03
C MET A 22 17.68 -1.90 -34.13
N LEU A 23 17.74 -1.49 -35.39
CA LEU A 23 17.26 -2.30 -36.52
C LEU A 23 18.11 -3.55 -36.73
N SER A 24 19.42 -3.48 -36.53
CA SER A 24 20.30 -4.66 -36.59
C SER A 24 19.91 -5.71 -35.54
N LEU A 25 19.61 -5.28 -34.31
CA LEU A 25 19.19 -6.16 -33.22
C LEU A 25 17.82 -6.78 -33.49
N LEU A 26 16.87 -5.99 -33.99
CA LEU A 26 15.53 -6.47 -34.33
C LEU A 26 15.54 -7.36 -35.57
N LEU A 27 16.41 -7.13 -36.55
CA LEU A 27 16.59 -8.04 -37.68
C LEU A 27 17.11 -9.40 -37.24
N TYR A 28 18.05 -9.44 -36.31
CA TYR A 28 18.47 -10.71 -35.70
C TYR A 28 17.30 -11.42 -35.01
N LEU A 29 16.56 -10.69 -34.15
CA LEU A 29 15.46 -11.28 -33.39
C LEU A 29 14.30 -11.76 -34.27
N SER A 30 14.02 -11.08 -35.39
CA SER A 30 12.93 -11.45 -36.30
C SER A 30 13.19 -12.78 -37.02
N ARG A 31 14.47 -13.17 -37.13
CA ARG A 31 14.94 -14.44 -37.72
C ARG A 31 15.02 -15.59 -36.72
N CYS A 32 14.82 -15.35 -35.42
CA CYS A 32 14.81 -16.41 -34.42
C CYS A 32 13.51 -17.23 -34.51
N ASP A 33 13.63 -18.55 -34.65
CA ASP A 33 12.49 -19.48 -34.74
C ASP A 33 11.80 -19.76 -33.39
N SER A 34 12.42 -19.39 -32.27
CA SER A 34 11.90 -19.66 -30.92
C SER A 34 11.97 -18.43 -30.01
N SER A 35 10.88 -18.18 -29.29
CA SER A 35 10.60 -16.98 -28.50
C SER A 35 11.58 -16.69 -27.34
N ASN A 36 12.39 -17.67 -26.93
CA ASN A 36 13.33 -17.53 -25.81
C ASN A 36 14.81 -17.66 -26.21
N LEU A 37 15.12 -18.01 -27.46
CA LEU A 37 16.47 -18.27 -27.95
C LEU A 37 17.05 -16.96 -28.51
N GLY A 38 17.42 -16.04 -27.62
CA GLY A 38 18.11 -14.80 -28.00
C GLY A 38 17.96 -13.63 -27.03
N LEU A 39 17.02 -13.71 -26.08
CA LEU A 39 16.78 -12.63 -25.11
C LEU A 39 17.65 -12.79 -23.86
N THR A 40 18.94 -12.49 -23.98
CA THR A 40 19.85 -12.40 -22.83
C THR A 40 19.79 -11.00 -22.21
N ARG A 41 20.23 -10.84 -20.95
CA ARG A 41 20.27 -9.50 -20.32
C ARG A 41 21.15 -8.50 -21.10
N PRO A 42 22.35 -8.87 -21.59
CA PRO A 42 23.15 -7.98 -22.45
C PRO A 42 22.46 -7.56 -23.75
N PHE A 43 21.77 -8.49 -24.42
CA PHE A 43 21.01 -8.20 -25.64
C PHE A 43 19.88 -7.21 -25.35
N LEU A 44 19.06 -7.51 -24.34
CA LEU A 44 17.92 -6.70 -23.92
C LEU A 44 18.34 -5.31 -23.44
N GLY A 45 19.43 -5.22 -22.66
CA GLY A 45 19.96 -3.93 -22.20
C GLY A 45 20.40 -3.03 -23.36
N SER A 46 21.00 -3.61 -24.40
CA SER A 46 21.39 -2.87 -25.60
C SER A 46 20.17 -2.44 -26.40
N LEU A 47 19.21 -3.35 -26.64
CA LEU A 47 17.98 -3.03 -27.36
C LEU A 47 17.14 -1.97 -26.63
N LEU A 48 17.05 -2.04 -25.30
CA LEU A 48 16.37 -1.05 -24.47
C LEU A 48 17.03 0.33 -24.61
N SER A 49 18.37 0.39 -24.51
CA SER A 49 19.13 1.63 -24.65
C SER A 49 18.91 2.30 -26.02
N GLU A 50 18.93 1.51 -27.10
CA GLU A 50 18.63 1.97 -28.45
C GLU A 50 17.18 2.46 -28.57
N ALA A 51 16.21 1.67 -28.09
CA ALA A 51 14.79 2.01 -28.19
C ALA A 51 14.43 3.30 -27.43
N VAL A 52 15.03 3.55 -26.26
CA VAL A 52 14.85 4.81 -25.52
C VAL A 52 15.32 6.01 -26.34
N GLN A 53 16.52 5.94 -26.92
CA GLN A 53 17.08 7.04 -27.71
C GLN A 53 16.29 7.32 -28.99
N ILE A 54 15.84 6.26 -29.68
CA ILE A 54 15.01 6.41 -30.88
C ILE A 54 13.65 6.97 -30.54
N GLU A 55 13.04 6.54 -29.44
CA GLU A 55 11.75 7.05 -29.01
C GLU A 55 11.82 8.57 -28.74
N GLU A 56 12.86 9.04 -28.05
CA GLU A 56 13.08 10.46 -27.76
C GLU A 56 13.19 11.29 -29.05
N VAL A 57 13.92 10.80 -30.04
CA VAL A 57 14.01 11.46 -31.36
C VAL A 57 12.63 11.49 -32.01
N LEU A 58 11.96 10.35 -32.12
CA LEU A 58 10.63 10.28 -32.75
C LEU A 58 9.61 11.20 -32.06
N ASP A 59 9.63 11.29 -30.73
CA ASP A 59 8.75 12.18 -29.96
C ASP A 59 9.07 13.66 -30.18
N SER A 60 10.36 14.02 -30.29
CA SER A 60 10.81 15.39 -30.57
C SER A 60 10.27 15.94 -31.90
N TYR A 61 9.94 15.05 -32.84
CA TYR A 61 9.38 15.38 -34.15
C TYR A 61 7.91 14.99 -34.31
N ASP A 62 7.19 14.77 -33.20
CA ASP A 62 5.75 14.46 -33.20
C ASP A 62 5.39 13.22 -34.07
N ALA A 63 6.30 12.24 -34.17
CA ALA A 63 6.14 11.07 -35.05
C ALA A 63 4.84 10.30 -34.81
N ALA A 64 4.34 10.30 -33.56
CA ALA A 64 3.04 9.70 -33.21
C ALA A 64 1.84 10.29 -33.99
N LYS A 65 1.95 11.52 -34.48
CA LYS A 65 0.92 12.21 -35.29
C LYS A 65 1.19 12.13 -36.80
N ASN A 66 2.35 11.60 -37.20
CA ASN A 66 2.77 11.50 -38.59
C ASN A 66 2.37 10.14 -39.19
N ARG A 67 1.67 10.11 -40.32
CA ARG A 67 1.18 8.86 -40.93
C ARG A 67 2.28 7.89 -41.37
N LYS A 68 3.48 8.37 -41.70
CA LYS A 68 4.62 7.54 -42.11
C LYS A 68 5.34 6.95 -40.90
N TRP A 69 5.45 7.71 -39.81
CA TRP A 69 6.30 7.35 -38.67
C TRP A 69 5.54 6.91 -37.41
N CYS A 70 4.21 7.06 -37.37
CA CYS A 70 3.42 6.70 -36.18
C CYS A 70 3.51 5.22 -35.84
N HIS A 71 3.62 4.35 -36.85
CA HIS A 71 3.74 2.92 -36.63
C HIS A 71 5.12 2.54 -36.09
N VAL A 72 6.22 3.03 -36.69
CA VAL A 72 7.59 2.90 -36.16
C VAL A 72 7.68 3.42 -34.72
N ARG A 73 7.03 4.55 -34.42
CA ARG A 73 6.97 5.10 -33.06
C ARG A 73 6.26 4.17 -32.07
N SER A 74 5.15 3.55 -32.50
CA SER A 74 4.42 2.57 -31.68
C SER A 74 5.25 1.31 -31.43
N LEU A 75 5.88 0.77 -32.47
CA LEU A 75 6.77 -0.41 -32.38
C LEU A 75 8.00 -0.12 -31.51
N THR A 76 8.55 1.10 -31.57
CA THR A 76 9.65 1.52 -30.70
C THR A 76 9.24 1.53 -29.24
N ALA A 77 8.04 2.04 -28.92
CA ALA A 77 7.48 1.97 -27.56
C ALA A 77 7.29 0.53 -27.08
N ALA A 78 6.80 -0.36 -27.97
CA ALA A 78 6.65 -1.78 -27.65
C ALA A 78 8.02 -2.44 -27.39
N ALA A 79 9.00 -2.26 -28.28
CA ALA A 79 10.36 -2.76 -28.11
C ALA A 79 10.96 -2.33 -26.78
N LYS A 80 10.86 -1.03 -26.44
CA LYS A 80 11.34 -0.47 -25.18
C LYS A 80 10.67 -1.15 -23.98
N THR A 81 9.33 -1.19 -23.97
CA THR A 81 8.55 -1.67 -22.83
C THR A 81 8.81 -3.15 -22.56
N PHE A 82 8.76 -3.97 -23.61
CA PHE A 82 8.94 -5.41 -23.47
C PHE A 82 10.40 -5.81 -23.30
N ALA A 83 11.37 -5.02 -23.79
CA ALA A 83 12.77 -5.22 -23.45
C ALA A 83 13.04 -4.97 -21.95
N ASP A 84 12.49 -3.89 -21.37
CA ASP A 84 12.62 -3.59 -19.94
C ASP A 84 11.92 -4.67 -19.09
N ALA A 85 10.69 -5.05 -19.43
CA ALA A 85 9.97 -6.10 -18.71
C ALA A 85 10.70 -7.46 -18.77
N SER A 86 11.26 -7.82 -19.94
CA SER A 86 12.08 -9.04 -20.07
C SER A 86 13.33 -8.97 -19.21
N TYR A 87 14.01 -7.82 -19.20
CA TYR A 87 15.25 -7.62 -18.44
C TYR A 87 15.00 -7.82 -16.94
N GLU A 88 13.93 -7.21 -16.41
CA GLU A 88 13.51 -7.37 -15.02
C GLU A 88 13.12 -8.81 -14.69
N LEU A 89 12.41 -9.49 -15.58
CA LEU A 89 11.99 -10.86 -15.36
C LEU A 89 13.17 -11.85 -15.37
N LEU A 90 14.15 -11.64 -16.26
CA LEU A 90 15.42 -12.38 -16.24
C LEU A 90 16.24 -12.07 -14.98
N HIS A 91 16.22 -10.83 -14.51
CA HIS A 91 16.85 -10.47 -13.23
C HIS A 91 16.26 -11.30 -12.09
N VAL A 92 14.93 -11.33 -11.97
CA VAL A 92 14.24 -12.15 -10.97
C VAL A 92 14.62 -13.62 -11.12
N ARG A 93 14.56 -14.18 -12.34
CA ARG A 93 14.91 -15.59 -12.60
C ARG A 93 16.34 -15.94 -12.17
N HIS A 94 17.32 -15.09 -12.50
CA HIS A 94 18.72 -15.34 -12.15
C HIS A 94 19.01 -15.12 -10.67
N ARG A 95 18.25 -14.25 -10.01
CA ARG A 95 18.42 -13.94 -8.58
C ARG A 95 17.59 -14.83 -7.66
N LEU A 96 16.58 -15.52 -8.17
CA LEU A 96 15.69 -16.35 -7.36
C LEU A 96 16.42 -17.37 -6.48
N PRO A 97 17.46 -18.10 -6.98
CA PRO A 97 18.20 -19.05 -6.13
C PRO A 97 18.93 -18.38 -4.94
N ASN A 98 19.20 -17.08 -5.05
CA ASN A 98 19.88 -16.29 -4.02
C ASN A 98 18.89 -15.52 -3.12
N TYR A 99 17.64 -15.36 -3.55
CA TYR A 99 16.59 -14.79 -2.71
C TYR A 99 16.07 -15.86 -1.75
N ARG A 100 16.14 -15.56 -0.44
CA ARG A 100 15.53 -16.40 0.59
C ARG A 100 14.04 -16.08 0.66
N LEU A 101 13.28 -16.45 -0.36
CA LEU A 101 11.85 -16.16 -0.40
C LEU A 101 11.06 -17.13 0.48
N LEU A 102 10.01 -16.60 1.10
CA LEU A 102 9.01 -17.42 1.78
C LEU A 102 8.17 -18.16 0.73
N PRO A 103 7.70 -19.37 1.04
CA PRO A 103 6.87 -20.13 0.12
C PRO A 103 5.54 -19.40 -0.13
N VAL A 104 5.10 -19.46 -1.39
CA VAL A 104 3.81 -18.93 -1.85
C VAL A 104 2.96 -20.05 -2.43
N GLN A 105 1.66 -19.81 -2.63
CA GLN A 105 0.71 -20.85 -3.03
C GLN A 105 0.92 -21.33 -4.47
N HIS A 106 1.29 -20.42 -5.37
CA HIS A 106 1.45 -20.72 -6.79
C HIS A 106 2.91 -20.95 -7.17
N ASP A 107 3.15 -21.75 -8.21
CA ASP A 107 4.50 -21.98 -8.73
C ASP A 107 5.02 -20.73 -9.44
N PHE A 108 5.83 -19.97 -8.71
CA PHE A 108 6.41 -18.74 -9.20
C PHE A 108 7.36 -18.95 -10.38
N MET A 109 8.18 -20.02 -10.34
CA MET A 109 9.18 -20.27 -11.38
C MET A 109 8.52 -20.62 -12.71
N THR A 110 7.52 -21.50 -12.68
CA THR A 110 6.76 -21.86 -13.88
C THR A 110 6.05 -20.64 -14.44
N ALA A 111 5.36 -19.85 -13.61
CA ALA A 111 4.66 -18.66 -14.06
C ALA A 111 5.61 -17.56 -14.60
N SER A 112 6.81 -17.41 -14.02
CA SER A 112 7.85 -16.51 -14.56
C SER A 112 8.33 -16.96 -15.94
N ASN A 113 8.48 -18.28 -16.17
CA ASN A 113 8.86 -18.80 -17.48
C ASN A 113 7.75 -18.65 -18.53
N ASP A 114 6.48 -18.80 -18.12
CA ASP A 114 5.34 -18.55 -19.00
C ASP A 114 5.25 -17.07 -19.40
N ALA A 115 5.47 -16.16 -18.45
CA ALA A 115 5.55 -14.72 -18.71
C ALA A 115 6.72 -14.37 -19.64
N LEU A 116 7.91 -14.97 -19.46
CA LEU A 116 9.04 -14.79 -20.39
C LEU A 116 8.70 -15.26 -21.79
N THR A 117 8.03 -16.41 -21.90
CA THR A 117 7.63 -16.98 -23.19
C THR A 117 6.62 -16.07 -23.92
N LEU A 118 5.64 -15.52 -23.19
CA LEU A 118 4.72 -14.51 -23.75
C LEU A 118 5.49 -13.28 -24.25
N ILE A 119 6.33 -12.68 -23.41
CA ILE A 119 7.08 -11.48 -23.80
C ILE A 119 8.01 -11.78 -24.99
N GLY A 120 8.61 -12.96 -25.01
CA GLY A 120 9.42 -13.44 -26.12
C GLY A 120 8.67 -13.46 -27.45
N HIS A 121 7.44 -14.00 -27.46
CA HIS A 121 6.58 -13.96 -28.65
C HIS A 121 6.25 -12.51 -29.07
N VAL A 122 5.92 -11.65 -28.11
CA VAL A 122 5.63 -10.23 -28.38
C VAL A 122 6.85 -9.54 -28.99
N MET A 123 8.05 -9.78 -28.46
CA MET A 123 9.29 -9.18 -28.95
C MET A 123 9.64 -9.64 -30.37
N VAL A 124 9.43 -10.93 -30.69
CA VAL A 124 9.58 -11.43 -32.07
C VAL A 124 8.57 -10.78 -33.02
N ASN A 125 7.33 -10.56 -32.58
CA ASN A 125 6.34 -9.84 -33.38
C ASN A 125 6.74 -8.38 -33.61
N VAL A 126 7.16 -7.65 -32.56
CA VAL A 126 7.71 -6.28 -32.69
C VAL A 126 8.85 -6.25 -33.71
N ALA A 127 9.76 -7.21 -33.61
CA ALA A 127 10.92 -7.29 -34.50
C ALA A 127 10.53 -7.49 -35.96
N LYS A 128 9.62 -8.42 -36.25
CA LYS A 128 9.13 -8.69 -37.61
C LYS A 128 8.42 -7.47 -38.22
N GLU A 129 7.52 -6.85 -37.46
CA GLU A 129 6.79 -5.66 -37.91
C GLU A 129 7.74 -4.46 -38.10
N MET A 130 8.70 -4.26 -37.19
CA MET A 130 9.66 -3.15 -37.32
C MET A 130 10.56 -3.30 -38.55
N VAL A 131 11.02 -4.52 -38.83
CA VAL A 131 11.83 -4.80 -40.02
C VAL A 131 11.03 -4.55 -41.30
N ALA A 132 9.76 -4.96 -41.35
CA ALA A 132 8.89 -4.71 -42.49
C ALA A 132 8.65 -3.21 -42.72
N GLU A 133 8.40 -2.47 -41.65
CA GLU A 133 8.12 -1.02 -41.68
C GLU A 133 9.35 -0.19 -42.02
N ALA A 134 10.52 -0.58 -41.51
CA ALA A 134 11.80 0.00 -41.93
C ALA A 134 12.03 -0.19 -43.43
N GLY A 135 11.73 -1.38 -43.97
CA GLY A 135 11.79 -1.66 -45.40
C GLY A 135 10.80 -0.81 -46.21
N ALA A 136 9.58 -0.62 -45.72
CA ALA A 136 8.56 0.22 -46.36
C ALA A 136 8.96 1.71 -46.39
N LEU A 137 9.71 2.18 -45.39
CA LEU A 137 10.28 3.52 -45.33
C LEU A 137 11.56 3.70 -46.18
N GLY A 138 12.10 2.60 -46.71
CA GLY A 138 13.34 2.60 -47.48
C GLY A 138 14.61 2.68 -46.62
N LEU A 139 14.51 2.33 -45.33
CA LEU A 139 15.67 2.22 -44.45
C LEU A 139 16.48 0.96 -44.79
N THR A 140 17.79 1.11 -44.87
CA THR A 140 18.73 0.00 -45.02
C THR A 140 19.04 -0.57 -43.63
N ILE A 141 18.90 -1.89 -43.47
CA ILE A 141 19.21 -2.58 -42.21
C ILE A 141 20.49 -3.39 -42.40
N PRO A 142 21.58 -3.10 -41.68
CA PRO A 142 22.80 -3.89 -41.81
C PRO A 142 22.64 -5.25 -41.12
N GLU A 143 23.12 -6.29 -41.79
CA GLU A 143 23.22 -7.61 -41.19
C GLU A 143 24.49 -7.69 -40.32
N ARG A 144 24.31 -8.12 -39.07
CA ARG A 144 25.40 -8.26 -38.10
C ARG A 144 25.46 -9.69 -37.58
N GLU A 145 26.39 -10.47 -38.13
CA GLU A 145 26.58 -11.89 -37.78
C GLU A 145 27.21 -12.08 -36.39
N ASP A 146 27.83 -11.04 -35.80
CA ASP A 146 28.48 -11.09 -34.50
C ASP A 146 27.50 -11.04 -33.31
N ILE A 147 26.23 -10.70 -33.53
CA ILE A 147 25.22 -10.51 -32.49
C ILE A 147 25.09 -11.72 -31.52
N PRO A 148 24.95 -12.98 -31.99
CA PRO A 148 24.81 -14.13 -31.08
C PRO A 148 25.99 -14.26 -30.11
N GLN A 149 27.20 -14.06 -30.63
CA GLN A 149 28.43 -14.19 -29.85
C GLN A 149 28.61 -13.00 -28.90
N LYS A 150 28.36 -11.78 -29.39
CA LYS A 150 28.50 -10.53 -28.63
C LYS A 150 27.60 -10.47 -27.41
N TYR A 151 26.37 -10.99 -27.51
CA TYR A 151 25.39 -10.93 -26.43
C TYR A 151 25.18 -12.26 -25.70
N THR A 152 26.13 -13.20 -25.82
CA THR A 152 26.12 -14.40 -24.99
C THR A 152 26.27 -14.02 -23.51
N GLU A 153 25.49 -14.63 -22.64
CA GLU A 153 25.55 -14.42 -21.19
C GLU A 153 26.04 -15.71 -20.50
N PRO A 154 27.33 -15.81 -20.13
CA PRO A 154 27.87 -17.01 -19.49
C PRO A 154 27.38 -17.14 -18.04
N GLU A 155 26.88 -18.32 -17.68
CA GLU A 155 26.47 -18.64 -16.32
C GLU A 155 27.65 -19.25 -15.53
N LEU A 156 28.20 -18.48 -14.60
CA LEU A 156 29.14 -18.98 -13.61
C LEU A 156 28.41 -19.29 -12.31
N ARG A 157 28.65 -20.48 -11.75
CA ARG A 157 28.10 -20.87 -10.44
C ARG A 157 28.98 -20.32 -9.31
N GLY A 158 28.34 -19.83 -8.25
CA GLY A 158 28.98 -19.35 -7.02
C GLY A 158 29.00 -17.83 -6.90
N HIS A 159 29.75 -17.34 -5.91
CA HIS A 159 30.00 -15.92 -5.67
C HIS A 159 31.49 -15.69 -5.44
N LEU A 160 31.95 -14.45 -5.64
CA LEU A 160 33.31 -14.05 -5.25
C LEU A 160 33.46 -14.06 -3.72
N PRO A 161 34.70 -14.15 -3.19
CA PRO A 161 34.94 -13.98 -1.75
C PRO A 161 34.36 -12.66 -1.22
N HIS A 162 33.83 -12.68 0.00
CA HIS A 162 33.31 -11.48 0.69
C HIS A 162 34.45 -10.75 1.43
N ASP A 163 35.48 -10.32 0.70
CA ASP A 163 36.71 -9.74 1.24
C ASP A 163 36.79 -8.21 1.16
N CYS A 164 35.67 -7.54 0.85
CA CYS A 164 35.59 -6.08 0.73
C CYS A 164 35.60 -5.32 2.07
N GLY A 165 35.59 -6.03 3.20
CA GLY A 165 35.44 -5.45 4.54
C GLY A 165 34.00 -5.00 4.83
N THR A 166 33.57 -5.05 6.10
CA THR A 166 32.23 -4.63 6.50
C THR A 166 32.11 -3.10 6.47
N ARG A 167 31.34 -2.55 5.51
CA ARG A 167 31.07 -1.10 5.38
C ARG A 167 30.51 -0.49 6.66
N LEU A 168 29.73 -1.25 7.42
CA LEU A 168 28.99 -0.79 8.59
C LEU A 168 29.64 -1.13 9.94
N ALA A 169 30.93 -1.52 9.97
CA ALA A 169 31.66 -1.75 11.23
C ALA A 169 31.68 -0.56 12.22
N LYS A 170 31.11 0.60 11.84
CA LYS A 170 30.97 1.80 12.68
C LYS A 170 29.52 2.22 12.99
N ALA A 171 28.51 1.64 12.34
CA ALA A 171 27.12 1.87 12.74
C ALA A 171 26.86 1.01 13.98
N GLY A 172 26.51 1.64 15.11
CA GLY A 172 26.21 0.90 16.34
C GLY A 172 25.05 -0.08 16.09
N ALA A 173 25.10 -1.24 16.76
CA ALA A 173 24.05 -2.26 16.67
C ALA A 173 22.65 -1.69 16.92
N ASP A 174 22.54 -0.68 17.78
CA ASP A 174 21.29 0.03 18.09
C ASP A 174 20.69 0.76 16.88
N ILE A 175 21.52 1.39 16.04
CA ILE A 175 21.06 2.10 14.83
C ILE A 175 20.53 1.10 13.80
N VAL A 176 21.20 -0.04 13.66
CA VAL A 176 20.76 -1.09 12.74
C VAL A 176 19.45 -1.71 13.24
N ALA A 177 19.34 -1.99 14.55
CA ALA A 177 18.11 -2.48 15.15
C ALA A 177 16.95 -1.48 14.91
N GLU A 178 17.14 -0.19 15.18
CA GLU A 178 16.14 0.85 14.88
C GLU A 178 15.74 0.81 13.40
N THR A 179 16.71 0.76 12.49
CA THR A 179 16.44 0.69 11.04
C THR A 179 15.65 -0.56 10.64
N VAL A 180 15.96 -1.71 11.22
CA VAL A 180 15.22 -2.96 11.01
C VAL A 180 13.76 -2.79 11.42
N THR A 181 13.51 -2.12 12.53
CA THR A 181 12.14 -1.85 12.99
C THR A 181 11.39 -0.90 12.06
N THR A 182 12.07 0.12 11.54
CA THR A 182 11.53 1.04 10.53
C THR A 182 11.16 0.27 9.27
N LEU A 183 12.07 -0.56 8.74
CA LEU A 183 11.84 -1.36 7.54
C LEU A 183 10.64 -2.31 7.69
N ALA A 184 10.56 -3.04 8.80
CA ALA A 184 9.44 -3.95 9.06
C ALA A 184 8.11 -3.19 9.21
N THR A 185 8.12 -2.03 9.86
CA THR A 185 6.92 -1.16 9.99
C THR A 185 6.49 -0.59 8.64
N GLU A 186 7.44 -0.10 7.84
CA GLU A 186 7.17 0.42 6.49
C GLU A 186 6.61 -0.67 5.57
N PHE A 187 7.14 -1.90 5.66
CA PHE A 187 6.61 -3.04 4.92
C PHE A 187 5.15 -3.32 5.31
N LEU A 188 4.82 -3.35 6.61
CA LEU A 188 3.44 -3.56 7.06
C LEU A 188 2.51 -2.45 6.56
N ASN A 189 2.96 -1.20 6.64
CA ASN A 189 2.19 -0.06 6.11
C ASN A 189 1.98 -0.19 4.60
N LEU A 190 2.98 -0.68 3.87
CA LEU A 190 2.88 -0.99 2.45
C LEU A 190 1.86 -2.11 2.18
N ALA A 191 1.89 -3.17 2.97
CA ALA A 191 0.97 -4.29 2.87
C ALA A 191 -0.50 -3.87 3.11
N SER A 192 -0.74 -2.97 4.07
CA SER A 192 -2.07 -2.37 4.30
C SER A 192 -2.47 -1.46 3.14
N SER A 193 -1.55 -0.66 2.59
CA SER A 193 -1.83 0.21 1.44
C SER A 193 -1.96 -0.52 0.10
N SER A 194 -1.70 -1.83 0.04
CA SER A 194 -1.78 -2.66 -1.17
C SER A 194 -3.12 -3.39 -1.31
N GLU A 195 -4.17 -2.88 -0.67
CA GLU A 195 -5.48 -3.53 -0.63
C GLU A 195 -6.11 -3.65 -2.02
N ASP A 196 -5.91 -2.65 -2.88
CA ASP A 196 -6.33 -2.68 -4.29
C ASP A 196 -5.69 -3.85 -5.07
N VAL A 197 -4.39 -4.08 -4.88
CA VAL A 197 -3.66 -5.21 -5.47
C VAL A 197 -4.21 -6.53 -4.94
N ARG A 198 -4.44 -6.60 -3.63
CA ARG A 198 -5.01 -7.76 -2.96
C ARG A 198 -6.42 -8.08 -3.46
N ALA A 199 -7.28 -7.07 -3.63
CA ALA A 199 -8.63 -7.23 -4.18
C ALA A 199 -8.58 -7.69 -5.64
N ALA A 200 -7.72 -7.07 -6.45
CA ALA A 200 -7.57 -7.38 -7.86
C ALA A 200 -6.96 -8.78 -8.11
N SER A 201 -6.07 -9.26 -7.25
CA SER A 201 -5.53 -10.63 -7.32
C SER A 201 -6.60 -11.72 -7.23
N ARG A 202 -7.74 -11.40 -6.58
CA ARG A 202 -8.89 -12.29 -6.40
C ARG A 202 -9.99 -12.07 -7.45
N ALA A 203 -9.81 -11.12 -8.37
CA ALA A 203 -10.78 -10.83 -9.40
C ALA A 203 -10.86 -11.96 -10.43
N LYS A 204 -12.03 -12.11 -11.05
CA LYS A 204 -12.22 -13.04 -12.17
C LYS A 204 -11.71 -12.41 -13.47
N PRO A 205 -11.37 -13.22 -14.49
CA PRO A 205 -10.94 -12.70 -15.79
C PRO A 205 -11.90 -11.68 -16.42
N GLU A 206 -13.20 -11.84 -16.19
CA GLU A 206 -14.24 -10.90 -16.65
C GLU A 206 -14.09 -9.47 -16.06
N ASP A 207 -13.52 -9.36 -14.86
CA ASP A 207 -13.43 -8.11 -14.10
C ASP A 207 -12.07 -7.41 -14.24
N TYR A 208 -11.10 -7.99 -14.96
CA TYR A 208 -9.74 -7.47 -15.05
C TYR A 208 -9.67 -6.04 -15.58
N GLU A 209 -10.46 -5.71 -16.61
CA GLU A 209 -10.50 -4.36 -17.16
C GLU A 209 -11.06 -3.34 -16.15
N VAL A 210 -12.05 -3.76 -15.33
CA VAL A 210 -12.62 -2.93 -14.26
C VAL A 210 -11.57 -2.64 -13.19
N CYS A 211 -10.78 -3.66 -12.79
CA CYS A 211 -9.69 -3.49 -11.85
C CYS A 211 -8.63 -2.50 -12.33
N LEU A 212 -8.22 -2.57 -13.61
CA LEU A 212 -7.25 -1.62 -14.18
C LEU A 212 -7.79 -0.20 -14.22
N ALA A 213 -9.05 -0.03 -14.64
CA ALA A 213 -9.65 1.29 -14.74
C ALA A 213 -9.88 1.96 -13.38
N ALA A 214 -10.24 1.17 -12.35
CA ALA A 214 -10.57 1.69 -11.02
C ALA A 214 -9.35 1.85 -10.11
N SER A 215 -8.53 0.81 -9.98
CA SER A 215 -7.60 0.65 -8.86
C SER A 215 -6.15 0.37 -9.28
N LEU A 216 -5.93 -0.36 -10.38
CA LEU A 216 -4.60 -0.77 -10.85
C LEU A 216 -4.06 0.09 -12.01
N ARG A 217 -4.26 1.40 -11.92
CA ARG A 217 -3.69 2.34 -12.89
C ARG A 217 -2.16 2.35 -12.82
N GLU A 218 -1.50 2.67 -13.93
CA GLU A 218 -0.04 2.84 -14.01
C GLU A 218 0.49 3.70 -12.85
N GLU A 219 -0.17 4.83 -12.58
CA GLU A 219 0.21 5.76 -11.51
C GLU A 219 0.19 5.09 -10.12
N SER A 220 -0.85 4.29 -9.84
CA SER A 220 -0.99 3.60 -8.56
C SER A 220 0.11 2.56 -8.37
N LEU A 221 0.39 1.75 -9.40
CA LEU A 221 1.44 0.72 -9.37
C LEU A 221 2.83 1.34 -9.25
N ARG A 222 3.11 2.43 -9.99
CA ARG A 222 4.38 3.16 -9.89
C ARG A 222 4.64 3.73 -8.50
N ARG A 223 3.59 4.17 -7.80
CA ARG A 223 3.71 4.66 -6.41
C ARG A 223 4.15 3.54 -5.46
N LEU A 224 3.57 2.34 -5.59
CA LEU A 224 3.97 1.18 -4.80
C LEU A 224 5.38 0.73 -5.16
N GLU A 225 5.71 0.66 -6.45
CA GLU A 225 7.04 0.33 -6.98
C GLU A 225 8.12 1.19 -6.31
N LEU A 226 7.97 2.51 -6.31
CA LEU A 226 8.91 3.44 -5.69
C LEU A 226 9.09 3.17 -4.20
N ARG A 227 8.00 2.89 -3.47
CA ARG A 227 8.07 2.65 -2.03
C ARG A 227 8.76 1.33 -1.68
N PHE A 228 8.53 0.27 -2.45
CA PHE A 228 9.27 -1.00 -2.27
C PHE A 228 10.75 -0.86 -2.66
N HIS A 229 11.06 -0.07 -3.69
CA HIS A 229 12.44 0.27 -4.03
C HIS A 229 13.13 1.04 -2.88
N ASN A 230 12.45 2.00 -2.26
CA ASN A 230 12.99 2.73 -1.10
C ASN A 230 13.29 1.79 0.08
N LEU A 231 12.41 0.81 0.34
CA LEU A 231 12.62 -0.19 1.38
C LEU A 231 13.87 -1.03 1.10
N GLN A 232 14.06 -1.48 -0.15
CA GLN A 232 15.27 -2.19 -0.56
C GLN A 232 16.53 -1.30 -0.42
N SER A 233 16.46 -0.05 -0.84
CA SER A 233 17.58 0.90 -0.78
C SER A 233 18.00 1.21 0.66
N GLN A 234 17.03 1.42 1.57
CA GLN A 234 17.29 1.61 3.00
C GLN A 234 17.97 0.37 3.60
N TYR A 235 17.48 -0.84 3.27
CA TYR A 235 18.11 -2.08 3.71
C TYR A 235 19.56 -2.18 3.22
N ASP A 236 19.79 -2.02 1.91
CA ASP A 236 21.10 -2.16 1.30
C ASP A 236 22.09 -1.08 1.83
N THR A 237 21.59 0.06 2.31
CA THR A 237 22.40 1.16 2.86
C THR A 237 22.76 0.96 4.32
N TYR A 238 21.80 0.54 5.16
CA TYR A 238 21.94 0.61 6.63
C TYR A 238 21.99 -0.75 7.31
N VAL A 239 21.57 -1.83 6.63
CA VAL A 239 21.50 -3.18 7.21
C VAL A 239 22.51 -4.12 6.55
N SER A 240 22.65 -4.05 5.23
CA SER A 240 23.47 -5.01 4.50
C SER A 240 24.96 -4.89 4.84
N GLY A 241 25.60 -6.02 5.16
CA GLY A 241 26.98 -6.10 5.62
C GLY A 241 27.18 -5.70 7.08
N SER A 242 26.11 -5.65 7.90
CA SER A 242 26.20 -5.46 9.35
C SER A 242 26.33 -6.79 10.10
N GLU A 243 26.81 -6.73 11.35
CA GLU A 243 26.80 -7.92 12.23
C GLU A 243 25.37 -8.40 12.51
N VAL A 244 24.39 -7.49 12.60
CA VAL A 244 22.98 -7.83 12.82
C VAL A 244 22.42 -8.67 11.66
N GLU A 245 22.72 -8.33 10.40
CA GLU A 245 22.33 -9.14 9.23
C GLU A 245 22.91 -10.56 9.29
N SER A 246 24.13 -10.71 9.81
CA SER A 246 24.78 -12.02 9.94
C SER A 246 24.15 -12.90 11.02
N GLN A 247 23.56 -12.29 12.04
CA GLN A 247 22.95 -12.98 13.19
C GLN A 247 21.46 -13.26 12.98
N ASP A 248 20.74 -12.36 12.30
CA ASP A 248 19.29 -12.46 12.08
C ASP A 248 18.98 -12.98 10.68
N THR A 249 18.66 -14.27 10.58
CA THR A 249 18.40 -14.95 9.30
C THR A 249 17.17 -14.45 8.56
N ASP A 250 16.27 -13.73 9.25
CA ASP A 250 15.06 -13.16 8.68
C ASP A 250 15.35 -11.88 7.88
N LEU A 251 16.47 -11.19 8.15
CA LEU A 251 16.83 -9.96 7.45
C LEU A 251 17.06 -10.21 5.94
N PRO A 252 17.87 -11.19 5.53
CA PRO A 252 17.98 -11.55 4.12
C PRO A 252 16.66 -12.02 3.48
N VAL A 253 15.74 -12.61 4.28
CA VAL A 253 14.41 -13.00 3.82
C VAL A 253 13.57 -11.75 3.53
N LEU A 254 13.50 -10.80 4.46
CA LEU A 254 12.79 -9.52 4.28
C LEU A 254 13.31 -8.77 3.05
N ARG A 255 14.63 -8.71 2.88
CA ARG A 255 15.26 -8.11 1.69
C ARG A 255 14.83 -8.82 0.42
N GLY A 256 14.87 -10.15 0.40
CA GLY A 256 14.43 -10.95 -0.73
C GLY A 256 12.97 -10.68 -1.11
N GLN A 257 12.09 -10.62 -0.11
CA GLN A 257 10.67 -10.29 -0.28
C GLN A 257 10.47 -8.90 -0.86
N ALA A 258 11.14 -7.89 -0.30
CA ALA A 258 11.07 -6.52 -0.80
C ALA A 258 11.51 -6.41 -2.26
N SER A 259 12.61 -7.10 -2.60
CA SER A 259 13.18 -7.08 -3.94
C SER A 259 12.27 -7.77 -4.96
N VAL A 260 11.76 -8.98 -4.68
CA VAL A 260 10.86 -9.67 -5.62
C VAL A 260 9.58 -8.87 -5.85
N VAL A 261 9.01 -8.26 -4.80
CA VAL A 261 7.82 -7.40 -4.91
C VAL A 261 8.12 -6.16 -5.74
N PHE A 262 9.27 -5.50 -5.53
CA PHE A 262 9.72 -4.36 -6.34
C PHE A 262 9.78 -4.71 -7.83
N HIS A 263 10.46 -5.80 -8.21
CA HIS A 263 10.60 -6.19 -9.61
C HIS A 263 9.26 -6.57 -10.24
N LEU A 264 8.38 -7.26 -9.50
CA LEU A 264 7.02 -7.57 -9.98
C LEU A 264 6.18 -6.31 -10.16
N LEU A 265 6.29 -5.33 -9.26
CA LEU A 265 5.63 -4.03 -9.40
C LEU A 265 6.14 -3.28 -10.62
N LYS A 266 7.45 -3.29 -10.89
CA LYS A 266 8.00 -2.70 -12.11
C LYS A 266 7.43 -3.34 -13.38
N ILE A 267 7.36 -4.67 -13.43
CA ILE A 267 6.73 -5.40 -14.54
C ILE A 267 5.24 -5.03 -14.65
N ALA A 268 4.50 -4.98 -13.53
CA ALA A 268 3.10 -4.59 -13.51
C ALA A 268 2.88 -3.17 -14.03
N THR A 269 3.72 -2.21 -13.61
CA THR A 269 3.71 -0.82 -14.08
C THR A 269 3.92 -0.75 -15.59
N LEU A 270 4.90 -1.50 -16.13
CA LEU A 270 5.18 -1.54 -17.57
C LEU A 270 3.99 -2.11 -18.37
N PHE A 271 3.37 -3.19 -17.89
CA PHE A 271 2.20 -3.79 -18.54
C PHE A 271 0.96 -2.89 -18.46
N ALA A 272 0.69 -2.29 -17.30
CA ALA A 272 -0.41 -1.33 -17.14
C ALA A 272 -0.21 -0.11 -18.04
N HIS A 273 1.00 0.46 -18.08
CA HIS A 273 1.35 1.56 -18.97
C HIS A 273 1.07 1.22 -20.44
N PHE A 274 1.57 0.06 -20.89
CA PHE A 274 1.38 -0.37 -22.27
C PHE A 274 -0.11 -0.59 -22.59
N TYR A 275 -0.84 -1.22 -21.67
CA TYR A 275 -2.27 -1.41 -21.80
C TYR A 275 -3.01 -0.07 -21.96
N GLU A 276 -2.81 0.86 -21.03
CA GLU A 276 -3.48 2.16 -21.01
C GLU A 276 -3.17 3.01 -22.25
N ARG A 277 -1.89 3.06 -22.64
CA ARG A 277 -1.40 3.98 -23.68
C ARG A 277 -1.50 3.42 -25.10
N HIS A 278 -1.36 2.10 -25.27
CA HIS A 278 -1.21 1.47 -26.59
C HIS A 278 -2.33 0.47 -26.94
N ILE A 279 -3.05 -0.11 -25.96
CA ILE A 279 -4.10 -1.11 -26.23
C ILE A 279 -5.52 -0.56 -26.01
N ASN A 280 -5.72 0.24 -24.96
CA ASN A 280 -7.04 0.73 -24.58
C ASN A 280 -7.49 1.97 -25.37
N ARG A 281 -6.55 2.76 -25.91
CA ARG A 281 -6.89 3.88 -26.78
C ARG A 281 -7.51 3.39 -28.09
N GLN A 282 -8.67 3.94 -28.47
CA GLN A 282 -9.29 3.65 -29.76
C GLN A 282 -8.31 3.96 -30.89
N PRO A 283 -8.13 3.05 -31.87
CA PRO A 283 -7.34 3.34 -33.06
C PRO A 283 -7.87 4.60 -33.73
N SER A 284 -6.98 5.46 -34.20
CA SER A 284 -7.41 6.54 -35.09
C SER A 284 -8.13 5.91 -36.29
N PRO A 285 -9.29 6.41 -36.73
CA PRO A 285 -10.06 5.81 -37.83
C PRO A 285 -9.31 5.75 -39.17
N ASN A 286 -8.15 6.41 -39.26
CA ASN A 286 -7.25 6.45 -40.42
C ASN A 286 -5.92 5.70 -40.22
N ALA A 287 -5.72 5.01 -39.10
CA ALA A 287 -4.56 4.13 -38.93
C ALA A 287 -4.83 2.85 -39.72
N GLY A 288 -3.98 2.52 -40.69
CA GLY A 288 -4.05 1.28 -41.44
C GLY A 288 -4.15 0.08 -40.49
N HIS A 289 -4.90 -0.95 -40.88
CA HIS A 289 -5.15 -2.15 -40.08
C HIS A 289 -3.85 -2.97 -39.95
N SER A 290 -2.96 -2.59 -39.02
CA SER A 290 -1.87 -3.46 -38.58
C SER A 290 -2.34 -4.32 -37.41
N ALA A 291 -1.96 -5.58 -37.41
CA ALA A 291 -2.32 -6.51 -36.35
C ALA A 291 -1.70 -6.05 -35.01
N PRO A 292 -2.41 -6.23 -33.88
CA PRO A 292 -1.85 -5.88 -32.58
C PRO A 292 -0.65 -6.78 -32.27
N VAL A 293 0.47 -6.18 -31.87
CA VAL A 293 1.72 -6.88 -31.50
C VAL A 293 1.50 -7.89 -30.36
N VAL A 294 0.57 -7.57 -29.45
CA VAL A 294 0.13 -8.43 -28.35
C VAL A 294 -1.39 -8.39 -28.25
N GLN A 295 -2.02 -9.54 -28.02
CA GLN A 295 -3.46 -9.59 -27.82
C GLN A 295 -3.82 -8.97 -26.47
N ARG A 296 -4.91 -8.18 -26.44
CA ARG A 296 -5.39 -7.51 -25.23
C ARG A 296 -5.55 -8.47 -24.05
N HIS A 297 -6.17 -9.63 -24.30
CA HIS A 297 -6.43 -10.62 -23.27
C HIS A 297 -5.15 -11.26 -22.72
N GLU A 298 -4.14 -11.50 -23.56
CA GLU A 298 -2.87 -12.11 -23.16
C GLU A 298 -2.09 -11.21 -22.20
N LEU A 299 -1.97 -9.91 -22.54
CA LEU A 299 -1.29 -8.95 -21.66
C LEU A 299 -2.03 -8.79 -20.33
N LEU A 300 -3.35 -8.67 -20.36
CA LEU A 300 -4.17 -8.58 -19.14
C LEU A 300 -4.04 -9.83 -18.28
N CYS A 301 -4.06 -11.02 -18.88
CA CYS A 301 -3.85 -12.26 -18.15
C CYS A 301 -2.46 -12.31 -17.51
N SER A 302 -1.40 -11.91 -18.21
CA SER A 302 -0.06 -11.87 -17.63
C SER A 302 0.08 -10.82 -16.53
N LEU A 303 -0.52 -9.64 -16.68
CA LEU A 303 -0.55 -8.63 -15.62
C LEU A 303 -1.24 -9.18 -14.36
N MET A 304 -2.43 -9.76 -14.52
CA MET A 304 -3.27 -10.15 -13.40
C MET A 304 -2.84 -11.48 -12.75
N LYS A 305 -2.69 -12.54 -13.55
CA LYS A 305 -2.39 -13.89 -13.05
C LYS A 305 -0.93 -14.09 -12.65
N TYR A 306 -0.02 -13.33 -13.25
CA TYR A 306 1.39 -13.35 -12.88
C TYR A 306 1.71 -12.17 -11.95
N ALA A 307 1.84 -10.95 -12.48
CA ALA A 307 2.41 -9.85 -11.68
C ALA A 307 1.57 -9.53 -10.42
N ILE A 308 0.29 -9.17 -10.56
CA ILE A 308 -0.60 -8.79 -9.43
C ILE A 308 -0.75 -9.92 -8.42
N THR A 309 -0.95 -11.15 -8.90
CA THR A 309 -1.15 -12.34 -8.04
C THR A 309 0.10 -12.68 -7.21
N PHE A 310 1.31 -12.57 -7.77
CA PHE A 310 2.53 -12.80 -7.01
C PHE A 310 2.91 -11.61 -6.11
N ILE A 311 2.57 -10.37 -6.49
CA ILE A 311 2.71 -9.22 -5.60
C ILE A 311 1.88 -9.44 -4.33
N ASP A 312 0.59 -9.80 -4.45
CA ASP A 312 -0.25 -10.06 -3.26
C ASP A 312 0.29 -11.20 -2.40
N GLN A 313 0.71 -12.32 -3.02
CA GLN A 313 1.24 -13.47 -2.28
C GLN A 313 2.51 -13.15 -1.51
N TYR A 314 3.49 -12.48 -2.13
CA TYR A 314 4.75 -12.15 -1.48
C TYR A 314 4.59 -11.05 -0.43
N ILE A 315 3.74 -10.04 -0.67
CA ILE A 315 3.36 -9.07 0.37
C ILE A 315 2.66 -9.79 1.53
N GLY A 316 1.67 -10.63 1.25
CA GLY A 316 0.86 -11.32 2.25
C GLY A 316 1.67 -12.24 3.16
N CYS A 317 2.56 -13.07 2.59
CA CYS A 317 3.36 -13.99 3.38
C CYS A 317 4.40 -13.30 4.28
N ALA A 318 4.86 -12.10 3.88
CA ALA A 318 5.85 -11.32 4.64
C ALA A 318 5.24 -10.51 5.80
N VAL A 319 3.91 -10.40 5.91
CA VAL A 319 3.25 -9.72 7.04
C VAL A 319 3.65 -10.36 8.37
N ASN A 320 3.54 -11.69 8.48
CA ASN A 320 3.88 -12.40 9.71
C ASN A 320 5.37 -12.28 10.04
N LEU A 321 6.24 -12.35 9.02
CA LEU A 321 7.69 -12.13 9.17
C LEU A 321 7.95 -10.76 9.80
N CYS A 322 7.35 -9.69 9.27
CA CYS A 322 7.53 -8.34 9.79
C CYS A 322 7.01 -8.21 11.23
N GLN A 323 5.84 -8.78 11.53
CA GLN A 323 5.30 -8.79 12.90
C GLN A 323 6.20 -9.53 13.89
N ASP A 324 6.74 -10.68 13.50
CA ASP A 324 7.65 -11.46 14.34
C ASP A 324 9.00 -10.78 14.53
N MET A 325 9.52 -10.12 13.49
CA MET A 325 10.67 -9.24 13.61
C MET A 325 10.40 -8.13 14.61
N LEU A 326 9.30 -7.38 14.47
CA LEU A 326 8.97 -6.28 15.37
C LEU A 326 8.88 -6.74 16.83
N LYS A 327 8.26 -7.90 17.12
CA LYS A 327 8.22 -8.47 18.48
C LYS A 327 9.61 -8.68 19.08
N ARG A 328 10.60 -9.11 18.28
CA ARG A 328 11.98 -9.34 18.75
C ARG A 328 12.71 -8.06 19.12
N TYR A 329 12.41 -6.97 18.41
CA TYR A 329 12.96 -5.63 18.65
C TYR A 329 12.02 -4.74 19.47
N ALA A 330 11.03 -5.31 20.16
CA ALA A 330 10.04 -4.53 20.88
C ALA A 330 10.59 -3.99 22.21
N GLU A 331 10.56 -2.67 22.36
CA GLU A 331 10.80 -2.02 23.64
C GLU A 331 9.49 -1.82 24.38
N VAL A 332 9.38 -2.38 25.58
CA VAL A 332 8.19 -2.20 26.42
C VAL A 332 8.20 -0.82 27.06
N GLY A 333 7.12 -0.08 26.89
CA GLY A 333 6.87 1.21 27.51
C GLY A 333 5.46 1.29 28.12
N GLN A 334 5.14 2.47 28.62
CA GLN A 334 3.83 2.79 29.21
C GLN A 334 3.45 4.22 28.85
N ILE A 335 2.18 4.44 28.52
CA ILE A 335 1.61 5.76 28.27
C ILE A 335 0.29 5.90 29.02
N GLU A 336 -0.05 7.13 29.39
CA GLU A 336 -1.36 7.48 29.91
C GLU A 336 -2.03 8.44 28.92
N VAL A 337 -3.25 8.13 28.52
CA VAL A 337 -4.03 8.90 27.53
C VAL A 337 -5.47 9.04 27.99
N ALA A 338 -6.12 10.14 27.61
CA ALA A 338 -7.56 10.32 27.85
C ALA A 338 -8.38 9.26 27.10
N ILE A 339 -9.48 8.79 27.67
CA ILE A 339 -10.43 7.91 26.99
C ILE A 339 -11.18 8.66 25.86
N PRO A 340 -11.84 7.95 24.91
CA PRO A 340 -12.66 8.61 23.90
C PRO A 340 -13.77 9.44 24.54
N ARG A 341 -13.96 10.66 24.04
CA ARG A 341 -14.92 11.62 24.62
C ARG A 341 -16.36 11.20 24.40
N TYR A 342 -16.68 10.74 23.18
CA TYR A 342 -18.01 10.29 22.83
C TYR A 342 -18.21 8.85 23.34
N ARG A 343 -18.98 8.69 24.44
CA ARG A 343 -19.39 7.37 24.96
C ARG A 343 -18.26 6.38 25.29
N GLY A 344 -17.01 6.81 25.42
CA GLY A 344 -15.88 5.93 25.75
C GLY A 344 -15.50 4.97 24.62
N PHE A 345 -14.96 3.81 24.97
CA PHE A 345 -14.49 2.78 24.03
C PHE A 345 -15.64 2.02 23.35
N HIS A 346 -16.49 2.70 22.59
CA HIS A 346 -17.53 2.03 21.79
C HIS A 346 -16.93 1.38 20.53
N VAL A 347 -17.76 0.99 19.56
CA VAL A 347 -17.36 0.21 18.39
C VAL A 347 -16.17 0.83 17.66
N ARG A 348 -16.21 2.12 17.32
CA ARG A 348 -15.19 2.76 16.47
C ARG A 348 -13.83 2.93 17.18
N PRO A 349 -13.73 3.58 18.36
CA PRO A 349 -12.47 3.69 19.08
C PRO A 349 -11.83 2.33 19.40
N SER A 350 -12.65 1.37 19.84
CA SER A 350 -12.17 0.01 20.16
C SER A 350 -11.67 -0.73 18.92
N THR A 351 -12.34 -0.57 17.77
CA THR A 351 -11.89 -1.15 16.50
C THR A 351 -10.58 -0.51 16.04
N LEU A 352 -10.42 0.81 16.15
CA LEU A 352 -9.20 1.48 15.72
C LEU A 352 -8.00 1.11 16.59
N VAL A 353 -8.17 1.06 17.92
CA VAL A 353 -7.10 0.63 18.83
C VAL A 353 -6.74 -0.84 18.59
N SER A 354 -7.72 -1.73 18.47
CA SER A 354 -7.45 -3.15 18.19
C SER A 354 -6.80 -3.38 16.83
N LYS A 355 -7.28 -2.71 15.76
CA LYS A 355 -6.63 -2.74 14.44
C LYS A 355 -5.17 -2.29 14.52
N LEU A 356 -4.88 -1.25 15.29
CA LEU A 356 -3.53 -0.73 15.50
C LEU A 356 -2.65 -1.77 16.20
N VAL A 357 -3.11 -2.38 17.29
CA VAL A 357 -2.35 -3.42 18.00
C VAL A 357 -2.11 -4.65 17.10
N LEU A 358 -3.13 -5.07 16.35
CA LEU A 358 -3.07 -6.22 15.43
C LEU A 358 -2.14 -5.95 14.24
N HIS A 359 -2.09 -4.72 13.73
CA HIS A 359 -1.20 -4.33 12.63
C HIS A 359 0.26 -4.66 12.97
N TYR A 360 0.72 -4.24 14.14
CA TYR A 360 2.08 -4.49 14.62
C TYR A 360 2.29 -5.92 15.16
N GLY A 361 1.23 -6.73 15.29
CA GLY A 361 1.28 -8.07 15.89
C GLY A 361 1.73 -8.10 17.35
N SER A 362 1.69 -6.97 18.05
CA SER A 362 2.23 -6.82 19.41
C SER A 362 1.18 -7.09 20.49
N ARG A 363 1.62 -7.31 21.73
CA ARG A 363 0.73 -7.39 22.90
C ARG A 363 0.69 -6.04 23.61
N VAL A 364 -0.50 -5.47 23.72
CA VAL A 364 -0.73 -4.22 24.45
C VAL A 364 -1.86 -4.42 25.44
N GLN A 365 -1.62 -4.04 26.68
CA GLN A 365 -2.61 -4.09 27.75
C GLN A 365 -3.07 -2.67 28.08
N MET A 366 -4.38 -2.45 28.12
CA MET A 366 -4.99 -1.23 28.62
C MET A 366 -5.40 -1.44 30.08
N ARG A 367 -5.07 -0.50 30.96
CA ARG A 367 -5.53 -0.46 32.35
C ARG A 367 -6.43 0.75 32.57
N LEU A 368 -7.55 0.51 33.26
CA LEU A 368 -8.48 1.54 33.70
C LEU A 368 -8.73 1.33 35.20
N GLY A 369 -8.04 2.12 36.03
CA GLY A 369 -7.93 1.87 37.46
C GLY A 369 -7.24 0.53 37.75
N ASP A 370 -7.96 -0.37 38.41
CA ASP A 370 -7.47 -1.69 38.82
C ASP A 370 -7.78 -2.81 37.80
N GLU A 371 -8.58 -2.51 36.77
CA GLU A 371 -8.95 -3.48 35.75
C GLU A 371 -8.02 -3.39 34.54
N ALA A 372 -7.77 -4.54 33.91
CA ALA A 372 -6.92 -4.66 32.74
C ALA A 372 -7.66 -5.34 31.59
N TYR A 373 -7.44 -4.83 30.38
CA TYR A 373 -8.09 -5.25 29.15
C TYR A 373 -7.05 -5.47 28.07
N ASP A 374 -7.28 -6.45 27.20
CA ASP A 374 -6.46 -6.68 26.01
C ASP A 374 -6.80 -5.64 24.93
N ALA A 375 -5.85 -4.75 24.63
CA ALA A 375 -6.06 -3.72 23.61
C ALA A 375 -6.09 -4.28 22.19
N GLY A 376 -5.64 -5.52 21.96
CA GLY A 376 -5.82 -6.24 20.70
C GLY A 376 -7.24 -6.75 20.48
N SER A 377 -8.09 -6.74 21.51
CA SER A 377 -9.48 -7.20 21.44
C SER A 377 -10.46 -6.03 21.50
N SER A 378 -11.14 -5.76 20.38
CA SER A 378 -12.18 -4.72 20.33
C SER A 378 -13.31 -4.95 21.34
N LEU A 379 -13.63 -6.23 21.61
CA LEU A 379 -14.64 -6.61 22.60
C LEU A 379 -14.17 -6.32 24.02
N ASP A 380 -12.89 -6.54 24.33
CA ASP A 380 -12.38 -6.32 25.68
C ASP A 380 -12.24 -4.83 25.98
N LEU A 381 -11.81 -4.04 25.00
CA LEU A 381 -11.88 -2.58 25.07
C LEU A 381 -13.32 -2.08 25.24
N PHE A 382 -14.29 -2.68 24.55
CA PHE A 382 -15.71 -2.33 24.72
C PHE A 382 -16.21 -2.59 26.14
N ARG A 383 -15.76 -3.69 26.78
CA ARG A 383 -16.10 -4.00 28.18
C ARG A 383 -15.61 -2.95 29.17
N ALA A 384 -14.53 -2.23 28.86
CA ALA A 384 -14.06 -1.12 29.70
C ALA A 384 -15.12 -0.01 29.87
N ASN A 385 -16.11 0.10 28.96
CA ASN A 385 -17.21 1.03 29.13
C ASN A 385 -18.09 0.74 30.34
N GLU A 386 -18.16 -0.50 30.83
CA GLU A 386 -18.90 -0.81 32.06
C GLU A 386 -18.32 -0.01 33.24
N LYS A 387 -17.00 0.03 33.33
CA LYS A 387 -16.25 0.79 34.33
C LYS A 387 -16.37 2.30 34.12
N ILE A 388 -16.17 2.78 32.89
CA ILE A 388 -16.32 4.20 32.54
C ILE A 388 -17.72 4.70 32.89
N ASN A 389 -18.76 3.96 32.51
CA ASN A 389 -20.14 4.31 32.80
C ASN A 389 -20.48 4.22 34.29
N ALA A 390 -19.85 3.31 35.04
CA ALA A 390 -19.98 3.27 36.50
C ALA A 390 -19.34 4.52 37.16
N GLU A 391 -18.18 4.95 36.69
CA GLU A 391 -17.51 6.16 37.18
C GLU A 391 -18.30 7.43 36.84
N LYS A 392 -18.77 7.55 35.60
CA LYS A 392 -19.65 8.65 35.15
C LYS A 392 -20.90 8.75 36.03
N ARG A 393 -21.57 7.62 36.32
CA ARG A 393 -22.74 7.59 37.21
C ARG A 393 -22.41 8.00 38.65
N ARG A 394 -21.29 7.55 39.21
CA ARG A 394 -20.85 7.95 40.56
C ARG A 394 -20.55 9.44 40.63
N TRP A 395 -19.85 9.98 39.64
CA TRP A 395 -19.56 11.40 39.54
C TRP A 395 -20.86 12.22 39.44
N LEU A 396 -21.82 11.77 38.63
CA LEU A 396 -23.11 12.43 38.46
C LEU A 396 -23.90 12.51 39.77
N ALA A 397 -23.93 11.40 40.53
CA ALA A 397 -24.58 11.37 41.83
C ALA A 397 -23.95 12.37 42.82
N LEU A 398 -22.61 12.42 42.86
CA LEU A 398 -21.88 13.37 43.73
C LEU A 398 -22.13 14.83 43.31
N GLU A 399 -22.16 15.11 42.01
CA GLU A 399 -22.39 16.47 41.51
C GLU A 399 -23.84 16.93 41.74
N ILE A 400 -24.83 16.03 41.64
CA ILE A 400 -26.23 16.32 41.99
C ILE A 400 -26.34 16.74 43.45
N VAL A 401 -25.71 15.99 44.37
CA VAL A 401 -25.68 16.32 45.80
C VAL A 401 -24.97 17.66 46.04
N ARG A 402 -23.84 17.91 45.36
CA ARG A 402 -23.05 19.14 45.50
C ARG A 402 -23.80 20.40 45.06
N LEU A 403 -24.67 20.29 44.06
CA LEU A 403 -25.41 21.43 43.53
C LEU A 403 -26.50 21.93 44.50
N ASP A 404 -26.90 21.13 45.50
CA ASP A 404 -27.92 21.45 46.50
C ASP A 404 -29.25 21.97 45.91
N LEU A 405 -29.54 21.59 44.66
CA LEU A 405 -30.74 22.00 43.92
C LEU A 405 -31.96 21.13 44.25
N VAL A 406 -31.79 20.09 45.06
CA VAL A 406 -32.83 19.13 45.44
C VAL A 406 -33.08 19.22 46.94
N SER A 407 -34.17 19.87 47.34
CA SER A 407 -34.57 19.93 48.76
C SER A 407 -35.29 18.64 49.17
N GLU A 408 -35.03 18.14 50.39
CA GLU A 408 -35.76 17.00 50.97
C GLU A 408 -37.28 17.21 51.07
N LYS A 409 -37.77 18.45 50.90
CA LYS A 409 -39.19 18.84 50.96
C LYS A 409 -39.91 18.91 49.61
N SER A 410 -39.28 18.52 48.50
CA SER A 410 -39.90 18.57 47.17
C SER A 410 -40.97 17.48 46.99
N ASP A 411 -42.15 17.86 46.47
CA ASP A 411 -43.31 16.99 46.24
C ASP A 411 -42.97 15.88 45.22
N PRO A 412 -43.42 14.62 45.38
CA PRO A 412 -43.09 13.52 44.45
C PRO A 412 -43.57 13.75 43.00
N ALA A 413 -44.45 14.72 42.76
CA ALA A 413 -44.95 15.11 41.45
C ALA A 413 -43.96 15.97 40.63
N ASP A 414 -42.94 16.57 41.27
CA ASP A 414 -42.07 17.59 40.65
C ASP A 414 -40.72 17.07 40.11
N VAL A 415 -40.55 15.75 39.99
CA VAL A 415 -39.25 15.15 39.63
C VAL A 415 -38.83 15.45 38.18
N VAL A 416 -39.77 15.40 37.21
CA VAL A 416 -39.46 15.64 35.78
C VAL A 416 -39.00 17.08 35.52
N PRO A 417 -39.68 18.14 36.02
CA PRO A 417 -39.18 19.51 35.96
C PRO A 417 -37.79 19.67 36.59
N LEU A 418 -37.54 18.99 37.72
CA LEU A 418 -36.27 19.06 38.43
C LEU A 418 -35.12 18.46 37.61
N VAL A 419 -35.32 17.28 37.01
CA VAL A 419 -34.36 16.64 36.08
C VAL A 419 -34.07 17.58 34.91
N ARG A 420 -35.10 18.19 34.31
CA ARG A 420 -34.92 19.14 33.21
C ARG A 420 -34.09 20.36 33.63
N HIS A 421 -34.38 20.94 34.79
CA HIS A 421 -33.62 22.06 35.33
C HIS A 421 -32.15 21.67 35.54
N LEU A 422 -31.91 20.54 36.19
CA LEU A 422 -30.56 20.07 36.50
C LEU A 422 -29.73 19.76 35.24
N VAL A 423 -30.34 19.14 34.22
CA VAL A 423 -29.69 18.92 32.92
C VAL A 423 -29.29 20.24 32.27
N LEU A 424 -30.19 21.22 32.22
CA LEU A 424 -29.90 22.54 31.64
C LEU A 424 -28.83 23.29 32.44
N THR A 425 -28.85 23.22 33.77
CA THR A 425 -27.83 23.83 34.63
C THR A 425 -26.46 23.20 34.42
N LEU A 426 -26.38 21.86 34.38
CA LEU A 426 -25.12 21.16 34.15
C LEU A 426 -24.58 21.39 32.74
N ALA A 427 -25.45 21.41 31.73
CA ALA A 427 -25.08 21.74 30.35
C ALA A 427 -24.58 23.19 30.22
N ALA A 428 -25.27 24.17 30.85
CA ALA A 428 -24.84 25.58 30.87
C ALA A 428 -23.48 25.78 31.56
N LYS A 429 -23.15 24.93 32.53
CA LYS A 429 -21.83 24.89 33.19
C LYS A 429 -20.77 24.11 32.39
N GLY A 430 -21.10 23.60 31.20
CA GLY A 430 -20.20 22.81 30.35
C GLY A 430 -19.86 21.42 30.90
N LYS A 431 -20.59 20.95 31.93
CA LYS A 431 -20.33 19.68 32.60
C LYS A 431 -21.00 18.47 31.93
N LEU A 432 -21.98 18.74 31.06
CA LEU A 432 -22.85 17.73 30.48
C LEU A 432 -23.04 18.02 29.00
N ILE A 433 -22.90 16.98 28.17
CA ILE A 433 -23.03 17.02 26.72
C ILE A 433 -24.43 16.51 26.36
N LEU A 434 -25.17 17.27 25.58
CA LEU A 434 -26.51 16.91 25.11
C LEU A 434 -26.43 16.40 23.67
N TYR A 435 -26.76 15.13 23.45
CA TYR A 435 -26.82 14.54 22.11
C TYR A 435 -28.19 14.65 21.46
N GLU A 436 -29.25 14.88 22.25
CA GLU A 436 -30.61 15.04 21.77
C GLU A 436 -31.14 16.45 22.08
N GLN A 437 -31.61 17.15 21.04
CA GLN A 437 -32.25 18.47 21.19
C GLN A 437 -33.55 18.53 20.37
N PRO A 438 -34.72 18.78 20.99
CA PRO A 438 -34.95 18.94 22.43
C PRO A 438 -34.89 17.59 23.17
N LEU A 439 -34.35 17.58 24.40
CA LEU A 439 -34.29 16.38 25.22
C LEU A 439 -35.72 15.89 25.59
N GLN A 440 -36.11 14.72 25.09
CA GLN A 440 -37.39 14.13 25.44
C GLN A 440 -37.31 13.40 26.78
N LEU A 441 -38.03 13.94 27.77
CA LEU A 441 -38.28 13.34 29.08
C LEU A 441 -39.72 12.80 29.11
N PRO A 442 -39.96 11.61 29.69
CA PRO A 442 -41.31 11.07 29.82
C PRO A 442 -42.18 11.90 30.78
N ASP A 443 -43.49 11.93 30.55
CA ASP A 443 -44.45 12.71 31.37
C ASP A 443 -44.56 12.20 32.81
N ARG A 444 -44.21 10.92 33.04
CA ARG A 444 -44.08 10.30 34.36
C ARG A 444 -42.86 9.39 34.38
N LEU A 445 -42.09 9.45 35.47
CA LEU A 445 -40.98 8.53 35.71
C LEU A 445 -41.49 7.17 36.16
N CYS A 446 -40.70 6.12 35.94
CA CYS A 446 -40.99 4.81 36.52
C CYS A 446 -41.05 4.93 38.05
N PRO A 447 -41.98 4.24 38.73
CA PRO A 447 -42.06 4.24 40.18
C PRO A 447 -40.84 3.51 40.75
N THR A 448 -39.82 4.26 41.12
CA THR A 448 -38.72 3.82 41.98
C THR A 448 -39.02 4.26 43.40
N ASP A 449 -39.09 3.33 44.33
CA ASP A 449 -39.15 3.62 45.77
C ASP A 449 -37.84 4.32 46.18
N GLY A 450 -37.95 5.44 46.91
CA GLY A 450 -36.79 6.24 47.32
C GLY A 450 -37.07 7.73 47.47
N THR A 451 -36.06 8.44 47.98
CA THR A 451 -36.01 9.90 48.13
C THR A 451 -36.03 10.61 46.77
N THR A 452 -36.36 11.91 46.75
CA THR A 452 -36.35 12.73 45.52
C THR A 452 -34.98 12.74 44.85
N ILE A 453 -33.89 12.76 45.63
CA ILE A 453 -32.51 12.70 45.12
C ILE A 453 -32.23 11.37 44.42
N GLU A 454 -32.67 10.24 44.99
CA GLU A 454 -32.50 8.91 44.39
C GLU A 454 -33.27 8.81 43.07
N LYS A 455 -34.50 9.33 43.01
CA LYS A 455 -35.30 9.36 41.78
C LYS A 455 -34.65 10.19 40.66
N VAL A 456 -34.13 11.38 41.00
CA VAL A 456 -33.41 12.24 40.05
C VAL A 456 -32.13 11.59 39.57
N THR A 457 -31.34 11.01 40.49
CA THR A 457 -30.08 10.33 40.18
C THR A 457 -30.32 9.11 39.29
N ALA A 458 -31.35 8.32 39.57
CA ALA A 458 -31.74 7.17 38.76
C ALA A 458 -32.15 7.59 37.34
N GLU A 459 -32.95 8.66 37.20
CA GLU A 459 -33.37 9.15 35.89
C GLU A 459 -32.20 9.74 35.09
N MET A 460 -31.34 10.55 35.73
CA MET A 460 -30.11 11.05 35.11
C MET A 460 -29.19 9.91 34.67
N GLY A 461 -29.07 8.87 35.49
CA GLY A 461 -28.36 7.63 35.15
C GLY A 461 -29.00 6.89 33.97
N ARG A 462 -30.34 6.87 33.86
CA ARG A 462 -31.08 6.29 32.73
C ARG A 462 -30.81 7.07 31.44
N LEU A 463 -30.84 8.41 31.48
CA LEU A 463 -30.52 9.26 30.33
C LEU A 463 -29.08 9.04 29.84
N LEU A 464 -28.14 8.86 30.76
CA LEU A 464 -26.75 8.52 30.45
C LEU A 464 -26.64 7.13 29.81
N ALA A 465 -27.33 6.12 30.36
CA ALA A 465 -27.36 4.76 29.82
C ALA A 465 -28.03 4.67 28.44
N MET A 466 -29.04 5.51 28.18
CA MET A 466 -29.66 5.67 26.86
C MET A 466 -28.78 6.49 25.90
N GLY A 467 -27.71 7.10 26.41
CA GLY A 467 -26.81 7.96 25.65
C GLY A 467 -27.49 9.22 25.10
N LYS A 468 -28.53 9.71 25.76
CA LYS A 468 -29.17 11.01 25.46
C LYS A 468 -28.32 12.18 25.97
N ILE A 469 -27.60 11.91 27.06
CA ILE A 469 -26.65 12.82 27.69
C ILE A 469 -25.31 12.10 27.90
N ASP A 470 -24.23 12.86 28.00
CA ASP A 470 -22.94 12.35 28.44
C ASP A 470 -22.23 13.39 29.33
N ILE A 471 -21.16 12.96 30.00
CA ILE A 471 -20.42 13.77 30.97
C ILE A 471 -19.03 14.04 30.40
N GLY A 472 -18.59 15.29 30.44
CA GLY A 472 -17.20 15.63 30.17
C GLY A 472 -16.33 15.07 31.29
N THR A 473 -15.57 14.01 31.02
CA THR A 473 -14.73 13.34 32.02
C THR A 473 -13.26 13.42 31.66
N ASP A 474 -12.42 13.64 32.67
CA ASP A 474 -10.95 13.58 32.57
C ASP A 474 -10.41 12.16 32.84
N ILE A 475 -11.22 11.13 32.58
CA ILE A 475 -10.82 9.73 32.78
C ILE A 475 -9.68 9.41 31.82
N THR A 476 -8.61 8.84 32.36
CA THR A 476 -7.46 8.37 31.61
C THR A 476 -7.36 6.85 31.64
N ALA A 477 -6.83 6.27 30.58
CA ALA A 477 -6.45 4.88 30.49
C ALA A 477 -4.94 4.77 30.30
N THR A 478 -4.35 3.78 30.94
CA THR A 478 -2.91 3.50 30.88
C THR A 478 -2.66 2.35 29.94
N PHE A 479 -1.91 2.54 28.87
CA PHE A 479 -1.53 1.48 27.93
C PHE A 479 -0.08 1.05 28.19
N THR A 480 0.16 -0.26 28.25
CA THR A 480 1.48 -0.86 28.43
C THR A 480 1.75 -1.86 27.31
N GLY A 481 2.91 -1.77 26.67
CA GLY A 481 3.26 -2.60 25.53
C GLY A 481 4.40 -2.00 24.71
N ASP A 482 4.53 -2.41 23.46
CA ASP A 482 5.55 -1.90 22.53
C ASP A 482 5.43 -0.39 22.31
N LYS A 483 6.52 0.36 22.57
CA LYS A 483 6.58 1.83 22.43
C LYS A 483 6.06 2.33 21.09
N ARG A 484 6.32 1.64 19.97
CA ARG A 484 5.87 2.07 18.63
C ARG A 484 4.35 2.07 18.52
N VAL A 485 3.74 1.00 19.03
CA VAL A 485 2.28 0.83 19.11
C VAL A 485 1.69 1.87 20.05
N LEU A 486 2.35 2.12 21.19
CA LEU A 486 1.93 3.14 22.13
C LEU A 486 2.00 4.55 21.53
N GLU A 487 3.03 4.89 20.76
CA GLU A 487 3.11 6.19 20.07
C GLU A 487 1.94 6.42 19.12
N ASP A 488 1.55 5.39 18.37
CA ASP A 488 0.42 5.48 17.45
C ASP A 488 -0.92 5.51 18.22
N ILE A 489 -1.05 4.80 19.35
CA ILE A 489 -2.22 4.93 20.25
C ILE A 489 -2.30 6.34 20.82
N ARG A 490 -1.16 6.92 21.24
CA ARG A 490 -1.11 8.30 21.73
C ARG A 490 -1.54 9.28 20.63
N LEU A 491 -1.04 9.10 19.41
CA LEU A 491 -1.42 9.92 18.27
C LEU A 491 -2.93 9.80 17.97
N LEU A 492 -3.47 8.58 18.02
CA LEU A 492 -4.89 8.31 17.84
C LEU A 492 -5.73 9.00 18.93
N ALA A 493 -5.31 8.93 20.19
CA ALA A 493 -5.97 9.59 21.31
C ALA A 493 -5.95 11.13 21.19
N GLN A 494 -4.84 11.71 20.75
CA GLN A 494 -4.71 13.15 20.49
C GLN A 494 -5.67 13.63 19.38
N HIS A 495 -6.06 12.73 18.47
CA HIS A 495 -7.02 12.98 17.40
C HIS A 495 -8.37 12.31 17.70
N GLY A 496 -8.80 12.32 18.96
CA GLY A 496 -10.16 11.95 19.37
C GLY A 496 -10.55 10.50 19.06
N TYR A 497 -9.58 9.59 18.86
CA TYR A 497 -9.84 8.22 18.43
C TYR A 497 -10.61 8.12 17.11
N GLY A 498 -10.39 9.07 16.19
CA GLY A 498 -11.03 9.08 14.88
C GLY A 498 -12.48 9.55 14.90
N GLU A 499 -12.94 10.17 15.98
CA GLU A 499 -14.26 10.82 16.09
C GLU A 499 -14.22 12.14 16.87
N ASP A 500 -15.22 12.99 16.66
CA ASP A 500 -15.44 14.19 17.47
C ASP A 500 -16.24 13.88 18.75
N SER A 501 -16.47 14.90 19.59
CA SER A 501 -17.23 14.74 20.85
C SER A 501 -18.70 14.33 20.66
N PHE A 502 -19.21 14.33 19.42
CA PHE A 502 -20.58 13.98 19.04
C PHE A 502 -20.67 12.66 18.27
N GLY A 503 -19.55 11.96 18.08
CA GLY A 503 -19.49 10.67 17.37
C GLY A 503 -19.42 10.81 15.84
N ASN A 504 -19.18 12.02 15.31
CA ASN A 504 -18.94 12.18 13.88
C ASN A 504 -17.51 11.74 13.55
N ASN A 505 -17.37 11.03 12.43
CA ASN A 505 -16.09 10.56 11.95
C ASN A 505 -15.17 11.74 11.60
N ILE A 506 -13.96 11.75 12.16
CA ILE A 506 -12.90 12.68 11.76
C ILE A 506 -11.80 11.92 11.01
N ALA A 507 -11.08 12.64 10.15
CA ALA A 507 -9.98 12.09 9.38
C ALA A 507 -8.84 11.69 10.33
N LEU A 508 -8.33 10.47 10.14
CA LEU A 508 -7.12 10.02 10.84
C LEU A 508 -5.88 10.75 10.29
N PRO A 509 -4.88 11.05 11.15
CA PRO A 509 -3.59 11.57 10.73
C PRO A 509 -2.94 10.71 9.65
N ASP A 510 -2.12 11.31 8.79
CA ASP A 510 -1.46 10.61 7.69
C ASP A 510 -0.59 9.44 8.17
N LYS A 511 0.06 9.57 9.34
CA LYS A 511 0.84 8.48 9.96
C LYS A 511 -0.01 7.24 10.28
N LEU A 512 -1.31 7.41 10.52
CA LEU A 512 -2.27 6.34 10.83
C LEU A 512 -3.14 5.96 9.63
N ALA A 513 -2.79 6.39 8.41
CA ALA A 513 -3.57 6.11 7.21
C ALA A 513 -3.71 4.59 6.93
N TYR A 514 -2.77 3.78 7.42
CA TYR A 514 -2.81 2.31 7.30
C TYR A 514 -4.00 1.67 8.05
N LEU A 515 -4.66 2.38 8.96
CA LEU A 515 -5.88 1.92 9.65
C LEU A 515 -7.17 2.11 8.82
N LYS A 516 -7.10 2.85 7.71
CA LYS A 516 -8.24 3.08 6.80
C LYS A 516 -8.55 1.86 5.92
N ALA A 517 -7.57 0.98 5.74
CA ALA A 517 -7.73 -0.33 5.09
C ALA A 517 -8.55 -1.29 5.96
#